data_AF-A0A959C3G6-F1
#
_entry.id   AF-A0A959C3G6-F1
#
_cell.length_a   1.000
_cell.length_b   1.000
_cell.length_c   1.000
_cell.angle_alpha   90.00
_cell.angle_beta   90.00
_cell.angle_gamma   90.00
#
_symmetry.space_group_name_H-M   'P 1'
#
loop_
_entity.id
_entity.type
_entity.pdbx_description
1 polymer ?
#
loop_
_entity_poly.entity_id
_entity_poly.type
_entity_poly.pdbx_seq_one_letter_code
_entity_poly.pdbx_strand_id
1 'polypeptide(L)'
;MEGMDFEVSIISTVTAGKKMDGGFLEEWLNQNFRLADYGTGIEEMFILFHAEKQDKPPSYQYHPDEHFLELTIPLQEINLQNAGREATIIMMAVALAKAIRSIPEGMAGGFSLEAFREELEDRIE
;
A
#
# COMPACT_ATOMS: atom_id res chain seq x y z
N MET A 1 -9.86 10.36 24.65
CA MET A 1 -9.59 9.14 23.86
C MET A 1 -8.10 9.14 23.65
N GLU A 2 -7.40 8.25 24.36
CA GLU A 2 -5.93 8.16 24.38
C GLU A 2 -5.48 6.99 23.49
N GLY A 3 -4.43 7.21 22.70
CA GLY A 3 -3.66 6.17 21.98
C GLY A 3 -4.20 5.79 20.61
N MET A 4 -4.10 6.67 19.61
CA MET A 4 -4.08 6.22 18.20
C MET A 4 -2.62 6.06 17.80
N ASP A 5 -2.13 4.84 17.92
CA ASP A 5 -0.79 4.44 17.48
C ASP A 5 -0.94 3.87 16.06
N PHE A 6 -0.59 4.70 15.06
CA PHE A 6 -0.28 4.39 13.65
C PHE A 6 -1.46 4.16 12.68
N GLU A 7 -1.39 4.80 11.51
CA GLU A 7 -2.43 4.82 10.48
C GLU A 7 -1.81 4.57 9.08
N VAL A 8 -2.20 3.49 8.41
CA VAL A 8 -2.06 3.42 6.94
C VAL A 8 -3.14 4.31 6.35
N SER A 9 -2.76 5.32 5.56
CA SER A 9 -3.68 6.22 4.87
C SER A 9 -3.68 5.95 3.36
N ILE A 10 -4.84 5.66 2.79
CA ILE A 10 -4.98 5.36 1.35
C ILE A 10 -5.73 6.48 0.64
N ILE A 11 -5.06 7.13 -0.31
CA ILE A 11 -5.74 7.97 -1.31
C ILE A 11 -5.84 7.18 -2.60
N SER A 12 -7.06 7.05 -3.14
CA SER A 12 -7.30 6.39 -4.41
C SER A 12 -7.99 7.35 -5.39
N THR A 13 -7.36 7.61 -6.53
CA THR A 13 -7.92 8.49 -7.56
C THR A 13 -8.03 7.76 -8.89
N VAL A 14 -9.24 7.68 -9.45
CA VAL A 14 -9.44 7.34 -10.86
C VAL A 14 -9.71 8.62 -11.62
N THR A 15 -8.90 8.88 -12.63
CA THR A 15 -9.25 9.86 -13.66
C THR A 15 -10.57 9.42 -14.31
N ALA A 16 -11.61 10.26 -14.22
CA ALA A 16 -13.01 10.04 -14.64
C ALA A 16 -14.04 9.67 -13.54
N GLY A 17 -13.91 10.21 -12.33
CA GLY A 17 -15.08 10.45 -11.45
C GLY A 17 -15.66 9.23 -10.73
N LYS A 18 -14.98 8.08 -10.74
CA LYS A 18 -15.28 6.94 -9.87
C LYS A 18 -14.17 6.81 -8.83
N LYS A 19 -14.46 7.03 -7.54
CA LYS A 19 -13.48 6.70 -6.49
C LYS A 19 -13.33 5.18 -6.44
N MET A 20 -12.12 4.66 -6.53
CA MET A 20 -11.86 3.29 -6.05
C MET A 20 -12.11 3.31 -4.55
N ASP A 21 -12.83 2.32 -4.02
CA ASP A 21 -13.12 2.26 -2.59
C ASP A 21 -11.87 1.82 -1.81
N GLY A 22 -10.92 2.75 -1.65
CA GLY A 22 -9.65 2.53 -0.99
C GLY A 22 -9.80 2.36 0.52
N GLY A 23 -10.87 2.91 1.11
CA GLY A 23 -11.13 2.82 2.54
C GLY A 23 -11.30 1.38 3.04
N PHE A 24 -11.80 0.46 2.22
CA PHE A 24 -11.87 -0.94 2.60
C PHE A 24 -10.48 -1.59 2.71
N LEU A 25 -9.58 -1.31 1.77
CA LEU A 25 -8.21 -1.84 1.84
C LEU A 25 -7.46 -1.22 3.03
N GLU A 26 -7.68 0.07 3.28
CA GLU A 26 -7.12 0.79 4.42
C GLU A 26 -7.56 0.16 5.74
N GLU A 27 -8.87 -0.03 5.91
CA GLU A 27 -9.44 -0.70 7.09
C GLU A 27 -8.88 -2.12 7.24
N TRP A 28 -8.82 -2.88 6.14
CA TRP A 28 -8.28 -4.23 6.15
C TRP A 28 -6.79 -4.25 6.54
N LEU A 29 -5.95 -3.37 6.01
CA LEU A 29 -4.53 -3.27 6.37
C LEU A 29 -4.36 -2.94 7.85
N ASN A 30 -5.07 -1.91 8.34
CA ASN A 30 -4.96 -1.50 9.74
C ASN A 30 -5.55 -2.53 10.73
N GLN A 31 -6.48 -3.40 10.28
CA GLN A 31 -7.00 -4.51 11.10
C GLN A 31 -6.07 -5.72 11.15
N ASN A 32 -5.31 -5.97 10.08
CA ASN A 32 -4.56 -7.21 9.90
C ASN A 32 -3.06 -7.06 10.16
N PHE A 33 -2.52 -5.86 10.07
CA PHE A 33 -1.10 -5.58 10.15
C PHE A 33 -0.83 -4.47 11.16
N ARG A 34 0.29 -4.58 11.88
CA ARG A 34 0.84 -3.50 12.69
C ARG A 34 2.27 -3.25 12.22
N LEU A 35 2.56 -2.05 11.75
CA LEU A 35 3.87 -1.72 11.18
C LEU A 35 5.02 -2.00 12.17
N ALA A 36 4.80 -1.78 13.46
CA ALA A 36 5.76 -2.05 14.53
C ALA A 36 6.18 -3.54 14.63
N ASP A 37 5.37 -4.48 14.14
CA ASP A 37 5.70 -5.92 14.14
C ASP A 37 6.85 -6.24 13.16
N TYR A 38 7.14 -5.34 12.21
CA TYR A 38 8.18 -5.50 11.20
C TYR A 38 9.43 -4.65 11.47
N GLY A 39 9.44 -3.83 12.53
CA GLY A 39 10.57 -3.01 12.94
C GLY A 39 10.23 -1.53 13.12
N THR A 40 11.21 -0.76 13.62
CA THR A 40 11.03 0.64 14.02
C THR A 40 11.28 1.65 12.92
N GLY A 41 11.65 1.19 11.72
CA GLY A 41 12.05 2.08 10.64
C GLY A 41 10.88 2.74 9.92
N ILE A 42 9.68 2.16 9.99
CA ILE A 42 8.47 2.76 9.45
C ILE A 42 7.41 2.73 10.54
N GLU A 43 6.94 3.91 10.91
CA GLU A 43 5.83 4.15 11.82
C GLU A 43 4.54 4.42 11.04
N GLU A 44 4.64 5.07 9.88
CA GLU A 44 3.50 5.44 9.05
C GLU A 44 3.72 5.08 7.58
N MET A 45 2.65 4.66 6.89
CA MET A 45 2.68 4.36 5.46
C MET A 45 1.54 5.06 4.74
N PHE A 46 1.88 5.88 3.73
CA PHE A 46 0.91 6.54 2.87
C PHE A 46 0.91 5.90 1.49
N ILE A 47 -0.26 5.44 1.03
CA ILE A 47 -0.38 4.67 -0.20
C ILE A 47 -1.33 5.38 -1.17
N LEU A 48 -0.81 5.80 -2.32
CA LEU A 48 -1.57 6.39 -3.40
C LEU A 48 -1.77 5.38 -4.54
N PHE A 49 -3.00 4.90 -4.72
CA PHE A 49 -3.38 4.11 -5.90
C PHE A 49 -3.96 5.03 -6.98
N HIS A 50 -3.41 4.94 -8.19
CA HIS A 50 -3.89 5.75 -9.31
C HIS A 50 -4.03 4.92 -10.59
N ALA A 51 -5.11 5.16 -11.33
CA ALA A 51 -5.35 4.46 -12.60
C ALA A 51 -4.51 5.06 -13.73
N GLU A 52 -3.74 4.23 -14.43
CA GLU A 52 -2.85 4.62 -15.52
C GLU A 52 -3.16 3.84 -16.81
N LYS A 53 -3.02 4.53 -17.95
CA LYS A 53 -3.21 3.92 -19.28
C LYS A 53 -2.02 3.11 -19.75
N GLN A 54 -0.85 3.38 -19.20
CA GLN A 54 0.41 2.72 -19.53
C GLN A 54 0.94 2.04 -18.27
N ASP A 55 1.62 0.91 -18.46
CA ASP A 55 2.30 0.24 -17.36
C ASP A 55 3.48 1.08 -16.90
N LYS A 56 3.40 1.57 -15.66
CA LYS A 56 4.46 2.36 -15.03
C LYS A 56 4.96 1.59 -13.80
N PRO A 57 6.26 1.69 -13.47
CA PRO A 57 6.73 1.16 -12.21
C PRO A 57 6.12 1.94 -11.03
N PRO A 58 5.91 1.29 -9.88
CA PRO A 58 5.61 2.01 -8.64
C PRO A 58 6.78 2.91 -8.26
N SER A 59 6.49 3.97 -7.53
CA SER A 59 7.51 4.84 -6.92
C SER A 59 7.32 4.89 -5.42
N TYR A 60 8.41 5.11 -4.71
CA TYR A 60 8.43 5.18 -3.26
C TYR A 60 9.35 6.29 -2.78
N GLN A 61 9.03 6.84 -1.62
CA GLN A 61 9.86 7.82 -0.92
C GLN A 61 9.84 7.50 0.57
N TYR A 62 11.02 7.32 1.15
CA TYR A 62 11.18 7.11 2.59
C TYR A 62 11.69 8.40 3.24
N HIS A 63 11.01 8.82 4.30
CA HIS A 63 11.28 10.01 5.08
C HIS A 63 11.85 9.59 6.44
N PRO A 64 13.18 9.48 6.58
CA PRO A 64 13.80 8.92 7.78
C PRO A 64 13.56 9.75 9.05
N ASP A 65 13.41 11.07 8.92
CA ASP A 65 13.18 11.96 10.07
C ASP A 65 11.76 11.80 10.64
N GLU A 66 10.82 11.33 9.83
CA GLU A 66 9.40 11.14 10.17
C GLU A 66 9.03 9.65 10.27
N HIS A 67 9.99 8.74 10.08
CA HIS A 67 9.77 7.28 10.03
C HIS A 67 8.61 6.90 9.10
N PHE A 68 8.55 7.55 7.93
CA PHE A 68 7.36 7.53 7.07
C PHE A 68 7.68 7.03 5.66
N LEU A 69 6.83 6.16 5.12
CA LEU A 69 6.97 5.62 3.77
C LEU A 69 5.80 6.04 2.87
N GLU A 70 6.09 6.78 1.81
CA GLU A 70 5.15 7.07 0.74
C GLU A 70 5.29 6.05 -0.39
N LEU A 71 4.16 5.51 -0.84
CA LEU A 71 4.05 4.62 -1.98
C LEU A 71 3.07 5.18 -3.00
N THR A 72 3.50 5.28 -4.25
CA THR A 72 2.63 5.62 -5.38
C THR A 72 2.56 4.43 -6.32
N ILE A 73 1.38 3.83 -6.41
CA ILE A 73 1.15 2.54 -7.05
C ILE A 73 0.21 2.74 -8.26
N PRO A 74 0.74 2.64 -9.49
CA PRO A 74 -0.07 2.68 -10.69
C PRO A 74 -0.84 1.37 -10.86
N LEU A 75 -2.12 1.49 -11.20
CA LEU A 75 -2.99 0.37 -11.55
C LEU A 75 -3.42 0.52 -13.01
N GLN A 76 -3.35 -0.57 -13.79
CA GLN A 76 -3.76 -0.52 -15.19
C GLN A 76 -5.26 -0.27 -15.32
N GLU A 77 -5.63 0.83 -15.96
CA GLU A 77 -7.01 1.28 -16.11
C GLU A 77 -7.91 0.20 -16.74
N ILE A 78 -7.38 -0.54 -17.74
CA ILE A 78 -8.11 -1.60 -18.44
C ILE A 78 -8.59 -2.74 -17.52
N ASN A 79 -7.82 -3.05 -16.48
CA ASN A 79 -8.17 -4.09 -15.52
C ASN A 79 -9.21 -3.60 -14.52
N LEU A 80 -9.16 -2.30 -14.18
CA LEU A 80 -10.11 -1.67 -13.25
C LEU A 80 -11.50 -1.48 -13.87
N GLN A 81 -11.58 -1.16 -15.17
CA GLN A 81 -12.86 -0.88 -15.85
C GLN A 81 -13.86 -2.05 -15.82
N ASN A 82 -13.36 -3.28 -15.72
CA ASN A 82 -14.18 -4.50 -15.77
C ASN A 82 -14.24 -5.25 -14.42
N ALA A 83 -13.57 -4.75 -13.39
CA ALA A 83 -13.47 -5.43 -12.10
C ALA A 83 -14.62 -5.05 -11.16
N GLY A 84 -15.14 -6.07 -10.45
CA GLY A 84 -15.97 -5.85 -9.27
C GLY A 84 -15.13 -5.44 -8.06
N ARG A 85 -15.79 -5.00 -6.97
CA ARG A 85 -15.15 -4.50 -5.76
C ARG A 85 -14.08 -5.44 -5.19
N GLU A 86 -14.42 -6.71 -5.04
CA GLU A 86 -13.51 -7.75 -4.53
C GLU A 86 -12.27 -7.91 -5.40
N ALA A 87 -12.45 -8.00 -6.72
CA ALA A 87 -11.34 -8.06 -7.67
C ALA A 87 -10.47 -6.79 -7.64
N THR A 88 -11.07 -5.60 -7.45
CA THR A 88 -10.33 -4.35 -7.28
C THR A 88 -9.45 -4.38 -6.03
N ILE A 89 -9.98 -4.87 -4.89
CA ILE A 89 -9.22 -4.99 -3.64
C ILE A 89 -8.04 -5.94 -3.81
N ILE A 90 -8.27 -7.13 -4.38
CA ILE A 90 -7.20 -8.10 -4.67
C ILE A 90 -6.14 -7.46 -5.59
N MET A 91 -6.56 -6.76 -6.65
CA MET A 91 -5.61 -6.05 -7.53
C MET A 91 -4.78 -5.00 -6.79
N MET A 92 -5.39 -4.22 -5.89
CA MET A 92 -4.68 -3.22 -5.09
C MET A 92 -3.70 -3.88 -4.11
N ALA A 93 -4.11 -4.95 -3.43
CA ALA A 93 -3.28 -5.67 -2.48
C ALA A 93 -2.07 -6.34 -3.18
N VAL A 94 -2.30 -6.99 -4.33
CA VAL A 94 -1.24 -7.57 -5.16
C VAL A 94 -0.29 -6.48 -5.68
N ALA A 95 -0.82 -5.32 -6.08
CA ALA A 95 0.00 -4.20 -6.53
C ALA A 95 0.84 -3.61 -5.38
N LEU A 96 0.32 -3.57 -4.16
CA LEU A 96 1.05 -3.19 -2.95
C LEU A 96 2.20 -4.15 -2.65
N ALA A 97 1.95 -5.46 -2.63
CA ALA A 97 3.02 -6.46 -2.42
C ALA A 97 4.14 -6.32 -3.47
N LYS A 98 3.77 -6.12 -4.75
CA LYS A 98 4.74 -5.84 -5.82
C LYS A 98 5.50 -4.54 -5.62
N ALA A 99 4.85 -3.49 -5.16
CA ALA A 99 5.49 -2.21 -4.85
C ALA A 99 6.50 -2.36 -3.73
N ILE A 100 6.14 -3.00 -2.62
CA ILE A 100 7.05 -3.27 -1.48
C ILE A 100 8.27 -4.07 -1.93
N ARG A 101 8.06 -5.11 -2.75
CA ARG A 101 9.15 -5.93 -3.32
C ARG A 101 10.16 -5.12 -4.15
N SER A 102 9.74 -3.99 -4.72
CA SER A 102 10.62 -3.13 -5.52
C SER A 102 11.49 -2.19 -4.67
N ILE A 103 11.23 -2.10 -3.37
CA ILE A 103 11.96 -1.25 -2.43
C ILE A 103 13.20 -2.02 -1.94
N PRO A 104 14.40 -1.41 -1.95
CA PRO A 104 15.60 -2.01 -1.40
C PRO A 104 15.46 -2.28 0.12
N GLU A 105 15.73 -3.51 0.55
CA GLU A 105 15.64 -3.99 1.95
C GLU A 105 16.39 -3.12 2.98
N GLY A 106 17.43 -2.40 2.58
CA GLY A 106 18.20 -1.50 3.46
C GLY A 106 17.67 -0.05 3.55
N MET A 107 16.60 0.30 2.86
CA MET A 107 16.12 1.68 2.79
C MET A 107 15.35 2.09 4.05
N ALA A 108 14.60 1.17 4.63
CA ALA A 108 13.56 1.47 5.60
C ALA A 108 14.02 1.42 7.06
N GLY A 109 15.23 1.91 7.38
CA GLY A 109 15.62 2.21 8.77
C GLY A 109 15.49 1.09 9.81
N GLY A 110 15.59 -0.19 9.41
CA GLY A 110 15.42 -1.35 10.31
C GLY A 110 14.01 -1.97 10.31
N PHE A 111 13.12 -1.49 9.44
CA PHE A 111 11.88 -2.17 9.08
C PHE A 111 12.14 -3.26 8.04
N SER A 112 11.63 -4.48 8.25
CA SER A 112 11.72 -5.59 7.32
C SER A 112 10.59 -5.52 6.29
N LEU A 113 10.93 -5.00 5.11
CA LEU A 113 10.03 -4.92 3.97
C LEU A 113 9.69 -6.32 3.44
N GLU A 114 10.63 -7.25 3.51
CA GLU A 114 10.41 -8.65 3.16
C GLU A 114 9.37 -9.31 4.05
N ALA A 115 9.50 -9.23 5.38
CA ALA A 115 8.54 -9.86 6.29
C ALA A 115 7.13 -9.27 6.13
N PHE A 116 7.02 -7.95 5.97
CA PHE A 116 5.74 -7.29 5.71
C PHE A 116 5.12 -7.75 4.38
N ARG A 117 5.93 -7.87 3.31
CA ARG A 117 5.48 -8.37 2.01
C ARG A 117 4.99 -9.82 2.10
N GLU A 118 5.76 -10.71 2.72
CA GLU A 118 5.42 -12.13 2.80
C GLU A 118 4.08 -12.34 3.52
N GLU A 119 3.88 -11.67 4.66
CA GLU A 119 2.60 -11.76 5.36
C GLU A 119 1.45 -11.12 4.55
N LEU A 120 1.73 -10.04 3.80
CA LEU A 120 0.75 -9.45 2.90
C LEU A 120 0.35 -10.44 1.80
N GLU A 121 1.30 -11.12 1.18
CA GLU A 121 1.06 -12.13 0.14
C GLU A 121 0.27 -13.33 0.68
N ASP A 122 0.66 -13.86 1.86
CA ASP A 122 0.00 -15.00 2.52
C ASP A 122 -1.48 -14.73 2.86
N ARG A 123 -1.84 -13.47 3.11
CA ARG A 123 -3.23 -13.08 3.46
C ARG A 123 -4.09 -12.72 2.25
N ILE A 124 -3.51 -12.61 1.06
CA ILE A 124 -4.22 -12.36 -0.20
C ILE A 124 -4.65 -13.68 -0.88
N GLU A 125 -3.96 -14.80 -0.60
CA GLU A 125 -4.29 -16.15 -1.09
C GLU A 125 -5.47 -16.81 -0.35
#